data_AF-A0A956E7P4-F1
#
_entry.id   AF-A0A956E7P4-F1
#
_cell.length_a   1.000
_cell.length_b   1.000
_cell.length_c   1.000
_cell.angle_alpha   90.00
_cell.angle_beta   90.00
_cell.angle_gamma   90.00
#
_symmetry.space_group_name_H-M   'P 1'
#
loop_
_entity.id
_entity.type
_entity.pdbx_description
1 polymer ?
#
loop_
_entity_poly.entity_id
_entity_poly.type
_entity_poly.pdbx_seq_one_letter_code
_entity_poly.pdbx_strand_id
1 'polypeptide(L)'
;VLRDLSGPLERGKVYEGGNLREFERLTRTVGPKVLYVGDHIYGDILRSKKESAWHTAMIIQELDQEVAALEMCLGEMARQRELGESRDRLEDELRFYQARFKELSKLQAEDGDADRLRVKRALEQVRGELRSIERELTSLAETVNLTFHPYWGSLLKEDNEMSSFGLQVDTYADLYSRRVSCFREYSPHQHFRSPHDLMPHEL
;
A
#
# COMPACT_ATOMS: atom_id res chain seq x y z
N VAL A 1 38.80 25.94 10.43
CA VAL A 1 39.26 26.32 9.07
C VAL A 1 38.83 25.21 8.14
N LEU A 2 37.73 25.44 7.43
CA LEU A 2 37.26 24.57 6.35
C LEU A 2 38.36 24.54 5.27
N ARG A 3 38.95 23.37 5.02
CA ARG A 3 39.94 23.21 3.95
C ARG A 3 39.19 23.02 2.65
N ASP A 4 39.46 23.86 1.65
CA ASP A 4 39.14 23.54 0.27
C ASP A 4 39.80 22.20 -0.10
N LEU A 5 38.97 21.22 -0.41
CA LEU A 5 39.35 19.84 -0.71
C LEU A 5 39.97 19.77 -2.12
N SER A 6 41.26 20.08 -2.21
CA SER A 6 42.03 20.01 -3.47
C SER A 6 42.52 18.60 -3.84
N GLY A 7 42.38 17.62 -2.94
CA GLY A 7 42.84 16.22 -3.10
C GLY A 7 41.76 15.16 -2.80
N PRO A 8 42.06 13.85 -2.97
CA PRO A 8 41.11 12.77 -2.70
C PRO A 8 40.71 12.71 -1.21
N LEU A 9 39.62 11.99 -0.91
CA LEU A 9 39.23 11.74 0.49
C LEU A 9 40.32 10.93 1.20
N GLU A 10 40.71 11.41 2.38
CA GLU A 10 41.71 10.81 3.25
C GLU A 10 41.02 10.07 4.40
N ARG A 11 41.52 8.88 4.71
CA ARG A 11 40.97 8.05 5.80
C ARG A 11 41.16 8.74 7.16
N GLY A 12 40.10 8.75 7.97
CA GLY A 12 40.11 9.31 9.32
C GLY A 12 40.00 10.84 9.37
N LYS A 13 39.68 11.49 8.24
CA LYS A 13 39.39 12.93 8.19
C LYS A 13 37.88 13.18 8.25
N VAL A 14 37.53 14.34 8.80
CA VAL A 14 36.17 14.87 8.83
C VAL A 14 36.09 15.98 7.79
N TYR A 15 34.98 15.97 7.06
CA TYR A 15 34.66 16.94 6.01
C TYR A 15 33.33 17.60 6.34
N GLU A 16 33.17 18.85 5.90
CA GLU A 16 31.97 19.66 6.16
C GLU A 16 31.57 20.38 4.87
N GLY A 17 30.27 20.45 4.60
CA GLY A 17 29.72 21.00 3.36
C GLY A 17 29.92 20.08 2.16
N GLY A 18 30.28 20.67 1.02
CA GLY A 18 30.43 19.98 -0.26
C GLY A 18 29.10 19.74 -0.99
N ASN A 19 29.19 19.05 -2.13
CA ASN A 19 28.03 18.65 -2.91
C ASN A 19 28.26 17.29 -3.58
N LEU A 20 27.18 16.74 -4.15
CA LEU A 20 27.19 15.46 -4.87
C LEU A 20 28.29 15.39 -5.94
N ARG A 21 28.43 16.41 -6.79
CA ARG A 21 29.40 16.39 -7.90
C ARG A 21 30.83 16.29 -7.40
N GLU A 22 31.12 16.99 -6.30
CA GLU A 22 32.42 16.89 -5.64
C GLU A 22 32.64 15.53 -5.02
N PHE A 23 31.63 14.98 -4.34
CA PHE A 23 31.70 13.64 -3.76
C PHE A 23 31.99 12.58 -4.84
N GLU A 24 31.28 12.62 -5.97
CA GLU A 24 31.51 11.71 -7.10
C GLU A 24 32.91 11.87 -7.70
N ARG A 25 33.39 13.11 -7.87
CA ARG A 25 34.75 13.40 -8.34
C ARG A 25 35.81 12.82 -7.39
N LEU A 26 35.60 12.96 -6.09
CA LEU A 26 36.56 12.56 -5.06
C LEU A 26 36.58 11.05 -4.81
N THR A 27 35.42 10.40 -4.83
CA THR A 27 35.27 8.96 -4.61
C THR A 27 35.41 8.12 -5.88
N ARG A 28 35.31 8.76 -7.05
CA ARG A 28 35.22 8.10 -8.37
C ARG A 28 34.09 7.06 -8.44
N THR A 29 33.08 7.21 -7.59
CA THR A 29 31.90 6.34 -7.53
C THR A 29 30.71 7.17 -7.96
N VAL A 30 29.91 6.65 -8.89
CA VAL A 30 28.80 7.36 -9.53
C VAL A 30 27.57 6.47 -9.63
N GLY A 31 26.40 7.11 -9.62
CA GLY A 31 25.12 6.48 -9.92
C GLY A 31 24.78 5.27 -9.01
N PRO A 32 24.33 4.14 -9.58
CA PRO A 32 23.71 3.04 -8.83
C PRO A 32 24.71 2.22 -7.98
N LYS A 33 25.97 2.63 -7.92
CA LYS A 33 26.98 2.01 -7.05
C LYS A 33 26.95 2.56 -5.62
N VAL A 34 26.17 3.62 -5.39
CA VAL A 34 26.00 4.24 -4.08
C VAL A 34 24.58 3.96 -3.58
N LEU A 35 24.47 3.50 -2.34
CA LEU A 35 23.22 3.42 -1.61
C LEU A 35 23.22 4.53 -0.55
N TYR A 36 22.33 5.50 -0.69
CA TYR A 36 22.11 6.54 0.31
C TYR A 36 20.99 6.14 1.24
N VAL A 37 21.26 6.16 2.55
CA VAL A 37 20.31 5.74 3.59
C VAL A 37 19.91 6.96 4.42
N GLY A 38 18.61 7.24 4.51
CA GLY A 38 18.08 8.37 5.27
C GLY A 38 16.70 8.11 5.84
N ASP A 39 16.18 9.03 6.62
CA ASP A 39 14.89 8.93 7.31
C ASP A 39 13.87 9.99 6.84
N HIS A 40 14.30 10.99 6.07
CA HIS A 40 13.41 12.05 5.56
C HIS A 40 13.24 12.01 4.04
N ILE A 41 12.04 11.68 3.55
CA ILE A 41 11.75 11.56 2.11
C ILE A 41 12.25 12.75 1.28
N TYR A 42 11.95 13.98 1.69
CA TYR A 42 12.31 15.16 0.90
C TYR A 42 13.78 15.57 1.02
N GLY A 43 14.34 15.48 2.22
CA GLY A 43 15.73 15.87 2.47
C GLY A 43 16.70 14.85 1.87
N ASP A 44 16.40 13.57 2.10
CA ASP A 44 17.32 12.47 1.87
C ASP A 44 17.07 11.76 0.54
N ILE A 45 15.82 11.45 0.24
CA ILE A 45 15.50 10.48 -0.80
C ILE A 45 15.22 11.19 -2.14
N LEU A 46 14.36 12.20 -2.13
CA LEU A 46 13.88 12.88 -3.35
C LEU A 46 14.96 13.72 -4.03
N ARG A 47 15.79 14.41 -3.25
CA ARG A 47 16.95 15.15 -3.78
C ARG A 47 17.98 14.19 -4.38
N SER A 48 18.29 13.13 -3.63
CA SER A 48 19.20 12.09 -4.11
C SER A 48 18.68 11.50 -5.42
N LYS A 49 17.44 11.00 -5.51
CA LYS A 49 16.92 10.34 -6.73
C LYS A 49 16.80 11.27 -7.95
N LYS A 50 16.51 12.57 -7.75
CA LYS A 50 16.38 13.54 -8.85
C LYS A 50 17.72 14.06 -9.37
N GLU A 51 18.71 14.22 -8.49
CA GLU A 51 19.98 14.89 -8.82
C GLU A 51 21.16 13.90 -8.92
N SER A 52 21.05 12.73 -8.29
CA SER A 52 22.03 11.64 -8.28
C SER A 52 21.35 10.35 -8.74
N ALA A 53 21.93 9.61 -9.68
CA ALA A 53 21.39 8.29 -10.04
C ALA A 53 21.67 7.23 -8.95
N TRP A 54 21.74 7.62 -7.67
CA TRP A 54 22.05 6.77 -6.53
C TRP A 54 20.82 5.95 -6.15
N HIS A 55 21.08 4.75 -5.62
CA HIS A 55 20.04 3.99 -4.94
C HIS A 55 19.74 4.63 -3.60
N THR A 56 18.49 4.52 -3.16
CA THR A 56 18.03 5.09 -1.90
C THR A 56 17.40 4.04 -1.01
N ALA A 57 17.70 4.10 0.29
CA ALA A 57 17.02 3.31 1.31
C ALA A 57 16.42 4.23 2.38
N MET A 58 15.16 4.01 2.72
CA MET A 58 14.46 4.79 3.72
C MET A 58 14.36 4.04 5.06
N ILE A 59 14.63 4.76 6.15
CA ILE A 59 14.40 4.27 7.50
C ILE A 59 13.05 4.80 8.01
N ILE A 60 12.13 3.88 8.31
CA ILE A 60 10.77 4.18 8.81
C ILE A 60 10.65 3.60 10.21
N GLN A 61 10.83 4.40 11.25
CA GLN A 61 10.92 3.91 12.63
C GLN A 61 9.59 3.35 13.14
N GLU A 62 8.48 3.89 12.62
CA GLU A 62 7.11 3.52 12.92
C GLU A 62 6.73 2.14 12.35
N LEU A 63 7.56 1.58 11.46
CA LEU A 63 7.27 0.31 10.77
C LEU A 63 7.08 -0.87 11.74
N ASP A 64 7.76 -0.86 12.90
CA ASP A 64 7.57 -1.89 13.93
C ASP A 64 6.13 -1.93 14.44
N GLN A 65 5.52 -0.76 14.67
CA GLN A 65 4.15 -0.66 15.17
C GLN A 65 3.14 -1.03 14.08
N GLU A 66 3.42 -0.59 12.85
CA GLU A 66 2.61 -0.90 11.68
C GLU A 66 2.54 -2.41 11.42
N VAL A 67 3.69 -3.10 11.44
CA VAL A 67 3.76 -4.56 11.25
C VAL A 67 3.06 -5.30 12.38
N ALA A 68 3.25 -4.89 13.63
CA ALA A 68 2.57 -5.50 14.76
C ALA A 68 1.04 -5.35 14.67
N ALA A 69 0.56 -4.17 14.28
CA ALA A 69 -0.87 -3.91 14.08
C ALA A 69 -1.45 -4.78 12.96
N LEU A 70 -0.73 -4.89 11.82
CA LEU A 70 -1.11 -5.77 10.71
C LEU A 70 -1.22 -7.23 11.15
N GLU A 71 -0.23 -7.74 11.87
CA GLU A 71 -0.22 -9.11 12.38
C GLU A 71 -1.42 -9.39 13.31
N MET A 72 -1.81 -8.40 14.13
CA MET A 72 -2.95 -8.52 15.04
C MET A 72 -4.31 -8.58 14.34
N CYS A 73 -4.46 -7.93 13.18
CA CYS A 73 -5.74 -7.85 12.47
C CYS A 73 -5.83 -8.70 11.18
N LEU A 74 -4.86 -9.61 10.95
CA LEU A 74 -4.84 -10.49 9.77
C LEU A 74 -6.13 -11.29 9.60
N GLY A 75 -6.73 -11.76 10.70
CA GLY A 75 -7.95 -12.56 10.67
C GLY A 75 -9.16 -11.73 10.23
N GLU A 76 -9.30 -10.54 10.80
CA GLU A 76 -10.34 -9.56 10.48
C GLU A 76 -10.23 -9.11 9.02
N MET A 77 -9.00 -8.83 8.55
CA MET A 77 -8.75 -8.46 7.14
C MET A 77 -9.07 -9.61 6.17
N ALA A 78 -8.75 -10.86 6.53
CA ALA A 78 -9.13 -12.03 5.74
C ALA A 78 -10.66 -12.16 5.65
N ARG A 79 -11.36 -11.97 6.78
CA ARG A 79 -12.82 -11.97 6.82
C ARG A 79 -13.43 -10.85 5.99
N GLN A 80 -12.87 -9.64 6.04
CA GLN A 80 -13.31 -8.53 5.19
C GLN A 80 -13.18 -8.86 3.70
N ARG A 81 -12.10 -9.54 3.28
CA ARG A 81 -11.92 -9.97 1.89
C ARG A 81 -12.99 -10.98 1.46
N GLU A 82 -13.26 -12.01 2.28
CA GLU A 82 -14.31 -13.00 1.99
C GLU A 82 -15.71 -12.38 1.88
N LEU A 83 -16.02 -11.43 2.77
CA LEU A 83 -17.26 -10.66 2.74
C LEU A 83 -17.33 -9.76 1.51
N GLY A 84 -16.21 -9.15 1.10
CA GLY A 84 -16.11 -8.34 -0.13
C GLY A 84 -16.43 -9.18 -1.37
N GLU A 85 -15.81 -10.35 -1.53
CA GLU A 85 -16.11 -11.27 -2.64
C GLU A 85 -17.56 -11.75 -2.62
N SER A 86 -18.13 -11.96 -1.43
CA SER A 86 -19.54 -12.36 -1.28
C SER A 86 -20.50 -11.22 -1.60
N ARG A 87 -20.17 -9.98 -1.21
CA ARG A 87 -20.91 -8.78 -1.60
C ARG A 87 -20.92 -8.64 -3.12
N ASP A 88 -19.77 -8.74 -3.77
CA ASP A 88 -19.66 -8.55 -5.23
C ASP A 88 -20.52 -9.58 -5.98
N ARG A 89 -20.51 -10.85 -5.56
CA ARG A 89 -21.41 -11.89 -6.10
C ARG A 89 -22.89 -11.56 -5.91
N LEU A 90 -23.27 -11.11 -4.72
CA LEU A 90 -24.67 -10.75 -4.42
C LEU A 90 -25.11 -9.49 -5.16
N GLU A 91 -24.21 -8.54 -5.42
CA GLU A 91 -24.49 -7.38 -6.26
C GLU A 91 -24.79 -7.78 -7.71
N ASP A 92 -24.04 -8.75 -8.25
CA ASP A 92 -24.32 -9.31 -9.59
C ASP A 92 -25.67 -10.04 -9.63
N GLU A 93 -25.98 -10.85 -8.62
CA GLU A 93 -27.30 -11.48 -8.48
C GLU A 93 -28.42 -10.44 -8.36
N LEU A 94 -28.20 -9.37 -7.59
CA LEU A 94 -29.14 -8.28 -7.45
C LEU A 94 -29.42 -7.62 -8.80
N ARG A 95 -28.37 -7.33 -9.59
CA ARG A 95 -28.50 -6.79 -10.96
C ARG A 95 -29.31 -7.72 -11.86
N PHE A 96 -29.04 -9.03 -11.81
CA PHE A 96 -29.78 -10.04 -12.55
C PHE A 96 -31.27 -10.05 -12.21
N TYR A 97 -31.62 -10.14 -10.93
CA TYR A 97 -33.03 -10.17 -10.51
C TYR A 97 -33.74 -8.84 -10.77
N GLN A 98 -33.06 -7.70 -10.68
CA GLN A 98 -33.63 -6.40 -11.02
C GLN A 98 -33.98 -6.31 -12.52
N ALA A 99 -33.07 -6.76 -13.39
CA ALA A 99 -33.32 -6.83 -14.83
C ALA A 99 -34.53 -7.73 -15.13
N ARG A 100 -34.55 -8.94 -14.57
CA ARG A 100 -35.64 -9.90 -14.74
C ARG A 100 -36.99 -9.36 -14.23
N PHE A 101 -37.00 -8.68 -13.09
CA PHE A 101 -38.21 -8.06 -12.55
C PHE A 101 -38.76 -6.96 -13.47
N LYS A 102 -37.87 -6.16 -14.07
CA LYS A 102 -38.24 -5.10 -15.02
C LYS A 102 -38.83 -5.67 -16.31
N GLU A 103 -38.29 -6.77 -16.80
CA GLU A 103 -38.83 -7.50 -17.97
C GLU A 103 -40.22 -8.07 -17.68
N LEU A 104 -40.37 -8.79 -16.56
CA LEU A 104 -41.66 -9.35 -16.13
C LEU A 104 -42.71 -8.26 -15.87
N SER A 105 -42.31 -7.07 -15.46
CA SER A 105 -43.23 -5.94 -15.25
C SER A 105 -43.75 -5.32 -16.56
N LYS A 106 -43.13 -5.62 -17.71
CA LYS A 106 -43.59 -5.15 -19.04
C LYS A 106 -44.57 -6.13 -19.71
N LEU A 107 -44.62 -7.38 -19.27
CA LEU A 107 -45.55 -8.40 -19.79
C LEU A 107 -46.96 -8.18 -19.23
N GLN A 108 -48.00 -8.65 -19.94
CA GLN A 108 -49.40 -8.53 -19.50
C GLN A 108 -49.61 -9.30 -18.18
N ALA A 109 -50.48 -8.76 -17.31
CA ALA A 109 -50.58 -9.15 -15.90
C ALA A 109 -51.01 -10.61 -15.64
N GLU A 110 -51.62 -11.29 -16.61
CA GLU A 110 -52.22 -12.62 -16.39
C GLU A 110 -51.24 -13.80 -16.57
N ASP A 111 -50.16 -13.64 -17.35
CA ASP A 111 -49.24 -14.74 -17.69
C ASP A 111 -47.99 -14.83 -16.78
N GLY A 112 -47.78 -13.89 -15.85
CA GLY A 112 -46.47 -13.72 -15.18
C GLY A 112 -46.49 -13.44 -13.68
N ASP A 113 -47.64 -13.43 -13.02
CA ASP A 113 -47.74 -12.91 -11.64
C ASP A 113 -47.02 -13.80 -10.60
N ALA A 114 -47.07 -15.12 -10.78
CA ALA A 114 -46.35 -16.07 -9.92
C ALA A 114 -44.82 -15.91 -10.02
N ASP A 115 -44.31 -15.72 -11.24
CA ASP A 115 -42.87 -15.53 -11.46
C ASP A 115 -42.41 -14.14 -11.01
N ARG A 116 -43.24 -13.12 -11.17
CA ARG A 116 -42.99 -11.78 -10.62
C ARG A 116 -42.87 -11.82 -9.09
N LEU A 117 -43.75 -12.55 -8.41
CA LEU A 117 -43.70 -12.72 -6.96
C LEU A 117 -42.44 -13.48 -6.52
N ARG A 118 -42.03 -14.53 -7.24
CA ARG A 118 -40.78 -15.26 -6.98
C ARG A 118 -39.55 -14.37 -7.09
N VAL A 119 -39.43 -13.61 -8.18
CA VAL A 119 -38.30 -12.68 -8.39
C VAL A 119 -38.30 -11.58 -7.33
N LYS A 120 -39.47 -11.05 -6.95
CA LYS A 120 -39.58 -10.08 -5.85
C LYS A 120 -39.09 -10.64 -4.52
N ARG A 121 -39.40 -11.90 -4.20
CA ARG A 121 -38.89 -12.56 -2.97
C ARG A 121 -37.38 -12.74 -3.01
N ALA A 122 -36.83 -13.19 -4.14
CA ALA A 122 -35.38 -13.31 -4.31
C ALA A 122 -34.67 -11.96 -4.16
N LEU A 123 -35.22 -10.88 -4.73
CA LEU A 123 -34.70 -9.51 -4.54
C LEU A 123 -34.63 -9.10 -3.08
N GLU A 124 -35.70 -9.35 -2.31
CA GLU A 124 -35.73 -8.99 -0.89
C GLU A 124 -34.76 -9.83 -0.05
N GLN A 125 -34.57 -11.10 -0.42
CA GLN A 125 -33.57 -11.97 0.21
C GLN A 125 -32.15 -11.44 -0.03
N VAL A 126 -31.76 -11.22 -1.31
CA VAL A 126 -30.42 -10.71 -1.67
C VAL A 126 -30.15 -9.36 -1.01
N ARG A 127 -31.14 -8.45 -0.98
CA ARG A 127 -31.03 -7.17 -0.27
C ARG A 127 -30.85 -7.35 1.24
N GLY A 128 -31.50 -8.35 1.83
CA GLY A 128 -31.35 -8.70 3.24
C GLY A 128 -29.94 -9.16 3.57
N GLU A 129 -29.39 -10.04 2.74
CA GLU A 129 -28.03 -10.57 2.86
C GLU A 129 -26.98 -9.46 2.66
N LEU A 130 -27.12 -8.63 1.62
CA LEU A 130 -26.23 -7.47 1.40
C LEU A 130 -26.19 -6.54 2.62
N ARG A 131 -27.36 -6.18 3.19
CA ARG A 131 -27.41 -5.36 4.41
C ARG A 131 -26.73 -6.02 5.61
N SER A 132 -26.75 -7.35 5.71
CA SER A 132 -26.07 -8.05 6.80
C SER A 132 -24.56 -8.02 6.62
N ILE A 133 -24.08 -8.23 5.39
CA ILE A 133 -22.67 -8.15 5.02
C ILE A 133 -22.14 -6.74 5.22
N GLU A 134 -22.86 -5.71 4.78
CA GLU A 134 -22.46 -4.30 4.96
C GLU A 134 -22.25 -3.96 6.45
N ARG A 135 -23.14 -4.41 7.34
CA ARG A 135 -22.98 -4.18 8.78
C ARG A 135 -21.75 -4.88 9.36
N GLU A 136 -21.50 -6.12 8.94
CA GLU A 136 -20.32 -6.87 9.37
C GLU A 136 -19.03 -6.21 8.86
N LEU A 137 -19.01 -5.77 7.60
CA LEU A 137 -17.89 -5.03 7.01
C LEU A 137 -17.61 -3.72 7.77
N THR A 138 -18.65 -2.94 8.10
CA THR A 138 -18.48 -1.70 8.89
C THR A 138 -17.88 -2.00 10.27
N SER A 139 -18.40 -3.01 10.98
CA SER A 139 -17.89 -3.39 12.31
C SER A 139 -16.45 -3.90 12.27
N LEU A 140 -16.09 -4.67 11.23
CA LEU A 140 -14.72 -5.13 11.04
C LEU A 140 -13.79 -3.97 10.69
N ALA A 141 -14.23 -3.03 9.86
CA ALA A 141 -13.43 -1.86 9.49
C ALA A 141 -13.11 -0.99 10.72
N GLU A 142 -14.07 -0.79 11.61
CA GLU A 142 -13.83 -0.10 12.88
C GLU A 142 -12.81 -0.85 13.76
N THR A 143 -12.92 -2.17 13.86
CA THR A 143 -12.00 -3.01 14.65
C THR A 143 -10.58 -2.94 14.10
N VAL A 144 -10.42 -3.07 12.78
CA VAL A 144 -9.13 -2.94 12.10
C VAL A 144 -8.54 -1.55 12.34
N ASN A 145 -9.32 -0.49 12.13
CA ASN A 145 -8.86 0.89 12.31
C ASN A 145 -8.37 1.18 13.74
N LEU A 146 -9.06 0.63 14.76
CA LEU A 146 -8.67 0.79 16.16
C LEU A 146 -7.39 0.02 16.54
N THR A 147 -6.95 -0.92 15.70
CA THR A 147 -5.68 -1.65 15.90
C THR A 147 -4.48 -0.79 15.50
N PHE A 148 -4.69 0.15 14.58
CA PHE A 148 -3.68 1.14 14.18
C PHE A 148 -3.76 2.41 15.06
N HIS A 149 -3.09 3.48 14.64
CA HIS A 149 -3.10 4.73 15.39
C HIS A 149 -4.55 5.28 15.50
N PRO A 150 -5.06 5.60 16.71
CA PRO A 150 -6.49 5.90 16.92
C PRO A 150 -7.06 7.07 16.10
N TYR A 151 -6.21 8.01 15.69
CA TYR A 151 -6.63 9.21 14.96
C TYR A 151 -6.26 9.21 13.48
N TRP A 152 -5.25 8.42 13.10
CA TRP A 152 -4.63 8.52 11.78
C TRP A 152 -4.65 7.20 11.01
N GLY A 153 -5.02 6.09 11.66
CA GLY A 153 -4.99 4.77 11.06
C GLY A 153 -3.57 4.31 10.72
N SER A 154 -3.47 3.56 9.63
CA SER A 154 -2.21 3.05 9.08
C SER A 154 -1.35 4.18 8.52
N LEU A 155 -0.03 4.07 8.69
CA LEU A 155 0.92 5.03 8.11
C LEU A 155 1.04 4.87 6.59
N LEU A 156 0.96 3.64 6.08
CA LEU A 156 1.28 3.30 4.69
C LEU A 156 0.03 3.14 3.81
N LYS A 157 -1.14 2.93 4.41
CA LYS A 157 -2.40 2.65 3.72
C LYS A 157 -3.51 3.57 4.17
N GLU A 158 -4.40 3.87 3.23
CA GLU A 158 -5.68 4.52 3.47
C GLU A 158 -6.77 3.61 2.87
N ASP A 159 -7.42 2.83 3.73
CA ASP A 159 -8.35 1.77 3.29
C ASP A 159 -7.68 0.83 2.26
N ASN A 160 -8.20 0.76 1.04
CA ASN A 160 -7.64 -0.07 -0.03
C ASN A 160 -6.51 0.61 -0.83
N GLU A 161 -6.26 1.90 -0.61
CA GLU A 161 -5.27 2.67 -1.35
C GLU A 161 -3.99 2.90 -0.54
N MET A 162 -2.94 3.38 -1.20
CA MET A 162 -1.73 3.85 -0.51
C MET A 162 -1.99 5.21 0.10
N SER A 163 -1.52 5.42 1.33
CA SER A 163 -1.49 6.76 1.91
C SER A 163 -0.54 7.65 1.10
N SER A 164 -0.66 8.98 1.23
CA SER A 164 0.28 9.90 0.59
C SER A 164 1.74 9.61 0.96
N PHE A 165 1.99 9.22 2.22
CA PHE A 165 3.32 8.80 2.67
C PHE A 165 3.73 7.46 2.06
N GLY A 166 2.84 6.47 2.05
CA GLY A 166 3.09 5.15 1.43
C GLY A 166 3.45 5.27 -0.05
N LEU A 167 2.73 6.10 -0.80
CA LEU A 167 3.03 6.37 -2.21
C LEU A 167 4.42 7.02 -2.40
N GLN A 168 4.82 7.91 -1.49
CA GLN A 168 6.15 8.52 -1.53
C GLN A 168 7.26 7.49 -1.25
N VAL A 169 7.06 6.62 -0.25
CA VAL A 169 8.00 5.53 0.04
C VAL A 169 8.15 4.64 -1.19
N ASP A 170 7.04 4.18 -1.77
CA ASP A 170 7.02 3.33 -2.96
C ASP A 170 7.71 3.98 -4.18
N THR A 171 7.42 5.27 -4.43
CA THR A 171 7.98 5.98 -5.58
C THR A 171 9.48 6.25 -5.42
N TYR A 172 9.91 6.65 -4.23
CA TYR A 172 11.23 7.27 -4.04
C TYR A 172 12.26 6.37 -3.37
N ALA A 173 11.86 5.43 -2.52
CA ALA A 173 12.79 4.55 -1.81
C ALA A 173 12.93 3.22 -2.55
N ASP A 174 14.14 2.87 -3.00
CA ASP A 174 14.37 1.58 -3.63
C ASP A 174 14.33 0.43 -2.60
N LEU A 175 14.65 0.74 -1.34
CA LEU A 175 14.50 -0.13 -0.18
C LEU A 175 13.93 0.67 0.99
N TYR A 176 13.24 0.01 1.92
CA TYR A 176 12.92 0.59 3.22
C TYR A 176 13.07 -0.44 4.34
N SER A 177 13.36 0.04 5.54
CA SER A 177 13.45 -0.81 6.72
C SER A 177 13.19 -0.01 7.99
N ARG A 178 12.91 -0.70 9.10
CA ARG A 178 12.71 -0.03 10.40
C ARG A 178 13.96 0.66 10.93
N ARG A 179 15.15 0.11 10.63
CA ARG A 179 16.46 0.53 11.16
C ARG A 179 17.58 0.11 10.21
N VAL A 180 18.66 0.87 10.18
CA VAL A 180 19.87 0.54 9.39
C VAL A 180 20.47 -0.80 9.81
N SER A 181 20.36 -1.17 11.09
CA SER A 181 20.90 -2.44 11.60
C SER A 181 20.25 -3.66 10.96
N CYS A 182 19.03 -3.57 10.42
CA CYS A 182 18.37 -4.68 9.75
C CYS A 182 19.14 -5.17 8.52
N PHE A 183 19.91 -4.31 7.85
CA PHE A 183 20.74 -4.71 6.72
C PHE A 183 21.88 -5.65 7.12
N ARG A 184 22.24 -5.74 8.41
CA ARG A 184 23.27 -6.68 8.91
C ARG A 184 22.83 -8.13 8.88
N GLU A 185 21.52 -8.38 8.83
CA GLU A 185 20.96 -9.73 8.74
C GLU A 185 21.09 -10.31 7.33
N TYR A 186 21.47 -9.49 6.35
CA TYR A 186 21.65 -9.90 4.95
C TYR A 186 23.13 -9.99 4.58
N SER A 187 23.42 -10.86 3.62
CA SER A 187 24.74 -10.90 3.00
C SER A 187 25.03 -9.56 2.29
N PRO A 188 26.28 -9.05 2.34
CA PRO A 188 26.69 -7.91 1.51
C PRO A 188 26.53 -8.12 0.00
N HIS A 189 26.32 -9.37 -0.44
CA HIS A 189 26.08 -9.74 -1.84
C HIS A 189 24.60 -10.04 -2.13
N GLN A 190 23.69 -9.72 -1.20
CA GLN A 190 22.25 -9.94 -1.37
C GLN A 190 21.72 -9.14 -2.57
N HIS A 191 20.94 -9.81 -3.42
CA HIS A 191 20.17 -9.15 -4.47
C HIS A 191 18.73 -9.01 -4.01
N PHE A 192 18.27 -7.78 -3.78
CA PHE A 192 16.87 -7.49 -3.47
C PHE A 192 16.04 -7.51 -4.75
N ARG A 193 14.80 -8.01 -4.68
CA ARG A 193 13.87 -8.04 -5.82
C ARG A 193 12.50 -7.66 -5.32
N SER A 194 11.86 -6.72 -6.03
CA SER A 194 10.45 -6.41 -5.80
C SER A 194 9.57 -7.55 -6.34
N PRO A 195 8.43 -7.84 -5.72
CA PRO A 195 7.33 -8.57 -6.36
C PRO A 195 6.94 -7.94 -7.71
N HIS A 196 6.22 -8.70 -8.54
CA HIS A 196 5.64 -8.14 -9.76
C HIS A 196 4.49 -7.21 -9.40
N ASP A 197 4.52 -6.01 -9.95
CA ASP A 197 3.38 -5.09 -9.89
C ASP A 197 2.28 -5.64 -10.80
N LEU A 198 1.04 -5.62 -10.31
CA LEU A 198 -0.11 -6.21 -11.00
C LEU A 198 -1.07 -5.10 -11.41
N MET A 199 -1.45 -5.11 -12.69
CA MET A 199 -2.50 -4.26 -13.21
C MET A 199 -3.88 -4.87 -12.94
N PRO A 200 -4.96 -4.08 -12.86
CA PRO A 200 -6.30 -4.60 -12.54
C PRO A 200 -6.85 -5.69 -13.48
N HIS A 201 -6.30 -5.84 -14.68
CA HIS A 201 -6.72 -6.86 -15.66
C HIS A 201 -5.90 -8.16 -15.58
N GLU A 202 -4.89 -8.20 -14.71
CA GLU A 202 -4.02 -9.37 -14.47
C GLU A 202 -4.50 -10.23 -13.29
N LEU A 203 -5.63 -9.85 -12.67
CA LEU A 203 -6.29 -10.52 -11.55
C LEU A 203 -7.29 -11.59 -12.01
#